data_AF-A0A0A9F528-F1
#
_entry.id   AF-A0A0A9F528-F1
#
_cell.length_a   1.000
_cell.length_b   1.000
_cell.length_c   1.000
_cell.angle_alpha   90.00
_cell.angle_beta   90.00
_cell.angle_gamma   90.00
#
_symmetry.space_group_name_H-M   'P 1'
#
loop_
_entity.id
_entity.type
_entity.pdbx_description
1 polymer ?
#
loop_
_entity_poly.entity_id
_entity_poly.type
_entity_poly.pdbx_seq_one_letter_code
_entity_poly.pdbx_strand_id
1 'polypeptide(L)' 'MSVFHDPAVIDLEHGVTAEYVIGHLKQLPEEAIRTVIQEQVDAGNVYNTIDDYHYKSVMNG' A
#
# COMPACT_ATOMS: atom_id res chain seq x y z
N MET A 1 11.31 4.60 5.45
CA MET A 1 10.04 5.33 5.22
C MET A 1 9.11 4.39 4.49
N SER A 2 7.93 4.11 5.05
CA SER A 2 6.93 3.23 4.42
C SER A 2 5.95 4.10 3.64
N VAL A 3 5.65 3.72 2.38
CA VAL A 3 4.74 4.48 1.49
C VAL A 3 3.36 4.66 2.12
N PHE A 4 2.90 3.65 2.87
CA PHE A 4 1.61 3.70 3.57
C PHE A 4 1.59 4.58 4.82
N HIS A 5 2.74 5.10 5.25
CA HIS A 5 2.87 6.04 6.37
C HIS A 5 3.12 7.48 5.90
N ASP A 6 3.08 7.72 4.59
CA ASP A 6 3.22 9.08 4.07
C ASP A 6 1.94 9.88 4.37
N PRO A 7 2.04 11.10 4.93
CA PRO A 7 0.85 11.89 5.27
C PRO A 7 -0.07 12.15 4.08
N ALA A 8 0.46 12.20 2.84
CA ALA A 8 -0.35 12.32 1.63
C ALA A 8 -1.15 11.05 1.29
N VAL A 9 -0.74 9.90 1.85
CA VAL A 9 -1.39 8.59 1.69
C VAL A 9 -2.33 8.29 2.86
N ILE A 10 -1.98 8.72 4.07
CA ILE A 10 -2.81 8.55 5.28
C ILE A 10 -4.15 9.30 5.13
N ASP A 11 -4.11 10.50 4.56
CA ASP A 11 -5.29 11.36 4.37
C ASP A 11 -6.25 10.85 3.28
N LEU A 12 -5.83 9.88 2.46
CA LEU A 12 -6.69 9.27 1.45
C LEU A 12 -7.72 8.34 2.10
N GLU A 13 -8.99 8.72 2.02
CA GLU A 13 -10.11 8.00 2.61
C GLU A 13 -10.09 6.51 2.21
N HIS A 14 -9.84 6.24 0.92
CA HIS A 14 -9.81 4.90 0.35
C HIS A 14 -8.40 4.29 0.25
N GLY A 15 -7.34 4.96 0.71
CA GLY A 15 -5.97 4.48 0.60
C GLY A 15 -5.38 4.62 -0.81
N VAL A 16 -4.42 3.77 -1.17
CA VAL A 16 -3.66 3.86 -2.43
C VAL A 16 -3.64 2.55 -3.20
N THR A 17 -3.51 2.66 -4.52
CA THR A 17 -3.40 1.49 -5.40
C THR A 17 -2.00 0.89 -5.41
N ALA A 18 -1.89 -0.39 -5.76
CA ALA A 18 -0.58 -1.01 -6.03
C ALA A 18 0.21 -0.22 -7.08
N GLU A 19 -0.47 0.29 -8.12
CA GLU A 19 0.15 1.13 -9.15
C GLU A 19 0.74 2.43 -8.60
N TYR A 20 0.07 3.06 -7.63
CA TYR A 20 0.61 4.23 -6.94
C TYR A 20 1.90 3.87 -6.18
N VAL A 21 1.89 2.74 -5.46
CA VAL A 21 3.07 2.25 -4.73
C VAL A 21 4.22 1.90 -5.68
N ILE A 22 3.93 1.25 -6.81
CA ILE A 22 4.90 0.94 -7.87
C ILE A 22 5.48 2.23 -8.47
N GLY A 23 4.63 3.22 -8.74
CA GLY A 23 5.03 4.52 -9.24
C GLY A 23 5.83 5.36 -8.23
N HIS A 24 5.65 5.12 -6.93
CA HIS A 24 6.45 5.77 -5.88
C HIS A 24 7.80 5.05 -5.69
N LEU A 25 7.80 3.73 -5.80
CA LEU A 25 8.98 2.86 -5.68
C LEU A 25 9.57 2.48 -7.05
N LYS A 26 9.61 3.44 -7.99
CA LYS A 26 10.11 3.25 -9.38
C LYS A 26 11.48 2.57 -9.53
N GLN A 27 12.25 2.50 -8.45
CA GLN A 27 13.58 1.89 -8.42
C GLN A 27 13.55 0.39 -8.13
N LEU A 28 12.38 -0.17 -7.77
CA LEU A 28 12.19 -1.57 -7.44
C LEU A 28 11.38 -2.28 -8.53
N PRO A 29 11.62 -3.58 -8.76
CA PRO A 29 10.85 -4.36 -9.72
C PRO A 29 9.40 -4.51 -9.23
N GLU A 30 8.45 -4.33 -10.14
CA GLU A 30 7.01 -4.41 -9.86
C GLU A 30 6.62 -5.69 -9.13
N GLU A 31 7.17 -6.84 -9.54
CA GLU A 31 6.90 -8.13 -8.91
C GLU A 31 7.28 -8.14 -7.43
N ALA A 32 8.46 -7.62 -7.08
CA ALA A 32 8.89 -7.55 -5.68
C ALA A 32 8.00 -6.62 -4.86
N ILE A 33 7.56 -5.50 -5.44
CA ILE A 33 6.66 -4.56 -4.77
C ILE A 33 5.31 -5.24 -4.49
N ARG A 34 4.75 -5.96 -5.46
CA ARG A 34 3.50 -6.70 -5.28
C ARG A 34 3.63 -7.81 -4.25
N THR A 35 4.73 -8.57 -4.26
CA THR A 35 5.01 -9.59 -3.24
C THR A 35 5.04 -8.98 -1.85
N VAL A 36 5.77 -7.88 -1.66
CA VAL A 36 5.86 -7.22 -0.35
C VAL A 36 4.50 -6.66 0.09
N ILE A 37 3.71 -6.08 -0.82
CA ILE A 37 2.34 -5.64 -0.49
C ILE A 37 1.51 -6.84 0.00
N GLN A 38 1.58 -7.97 -0.70
CA GLN A 38 0.85 -9.17 -0.33
C GLN A 38 1.31 -9.73 1.03
N GLU A 39 2.62 -9.72 1.31
CA GLU A 39 3.16 -10.10 2.62
C GLU A 39 2.66 -9.18 3.74
N GLN A 40 2.56 -7.88 3.49
CA GLN A 40 2.02 -6.92 4.45
C GLN A 40 0.51 -7.10 4.68
N VAL A 41 -0.22 -7.54 3.65
CA VAL A 41 -1.63 -7.92 3.76
C VAL A 41 -1.79 -9.20 4.58
N ASP A 42 -0.98 -10.23 4.30
CA ASP A 42 -1.00 -11.51 5.03
C ASP A 42 -0.60 -11.32 6.50
N ALA A 43 0.37 -10.44 6.77
CA ALA A 43 0.77 -10.05 8.12
C ALA A 43 -0.29 -9.21 8.86
N GLY A 44 -1.36 -8.78 8.18
CA GLY A 44 -2.41 -7.93 8.75
C GLY A 44 -1.98 -6.49 9.01
N ASN A 45 -0.90 -6.03 8.39
CA ASN A 45 -0.44 -4.64 8.49
C ASN A 45 -1.14 -3.72 7.49
N VAL A 46 -1.59 -4.28 6.36
CA VAL A 46 -2.29 -3.58 5.27
C VAL A 46 -3.58 -4.33 4.96
N TYR A 47 -4.65 -3.61 4.63
CA TYR A 47 -5.93 -4.20 4.26
C TYR A 47 -6.53 -3.51 3.05
N ASN A 48 -7.37 -4.26 2.34
CA ASN A 48 -8.10 -3.78 1.17
C ASN A 48 -9.29 -2.94 1.67
N THR A 49 -9.51 -1.76 1.09
CA THR A 49 -10.56 -0.84 1.55
C THR A 49 -11.86 -1.04 0.75
N ILE A 50 -11.98 -0.35 -0.39
CA ILE A 50 -13.18 -0.32 -1.24
C ILE A 50 -13.15 -1.39 -2.32
N ASP A 51 -11.96 -1.79 -2.74
CA ASP A 51 -11.73 -2.76 -3.81
C ASP A 51 -10.43 -3.54 -3.53
N ASP A 52 -10.27 -4.68 -4.20
CA ASP A 52 -9.08 -5.53 -4.11
C ASP A 52 -7.77 -4.85 -4.52
N TYR A 53 -7.85 -3.67 -5.13
CA TYR A 53 -6.71 -2.89 -5.60
C TYR A 53 -6.39 -1.67 -4.75
N HIS A 54 -7.19 -1.36 -3.71
CA HIS A 54 -6.99 -0.20 -2.84
C HIS A 54 -6.53 -0.64 -1.46
N TYR A 55 -5.34 -0.21 -1.05
CA TYR A 55 -4.68 -0.66 0.17
C TYR A 55 -4.51 0.48 1.17
N LYS A 56 -4.76 0.18 2.45
CA LYS A 56 -4.53 1.10 3.57
C LYS A 56 -3.84 0.38 4.72
N SER A 57 -2.96 1.09 5.44
CA SER A 57 -2.31 0.53 6.63
C SER A 57 -3.31 0.45 7.79
N VAL A 58 -3.30 -0.65 8.53
CA VAL A 58 -4.10 -0.83 9.75
C VAL A 58 -3.73 0.21 10.82
N MET A 59 -2.48 0.69 10.83
CA MET A 59 -2.05 1.74 11.76
C MET A 59 -2.64 3.13 11.44
N ASN A 60 -3.29 3.30 10.29
CA ASN A 60 -3.98 4.55 9.89
C ASN A 60 -5.50 4.48 10.10
N GLY A 61 -5.99 3.46 10.82
CA GLY A 61 -7.39 3.24 11.16
C GLY A 61 -7.62 3.30 12.67
#